data_AF-A0A4R3T7P5-F1
#
_entry.id   AF-A0A4R3T7P5-F1
#
_cell.length_a   1.000
_cell.length_b   1.000
_cell.length_c   1.000
_cell.angle_alpha   90.00
_cell.angle_beta   90.00
_cell.angle_gamma   90.00
#
_symmetry.space_group_name_H-M   'P 1'
#
loop_
_entity.id
_entity.type
_entity.pdbx_description
1 polymer ?
#
loop_
_entity_poly.entity_id
_entity_poly.type
_entity_poly.pdbx_seq_one_letter_code
_entity_poly.pdbx_strand_id
1 'polypeptide(L)'
;MTHKDMSLSIKELPKEQAVAFIRRYHYSKVVPRLCRYFLGIYQHEKLLGVVELGWGTQPLQTLHKLFPSHNLVTADYLEIGKMCFLPEMNHTQYFGSLTLSYLIKWLQKYTDCLFLYTLADGIEGKCGYVYQASNFYYCGSFKTSVYRDSQTLEKIHPRSARILLEENAVYDGVEKRHWLTHEFCEHKKIEKINGLMFRYIYPLTQEARHILKKYPTYTQHSYPKNNSLYFERRIANRRYEKILQPHFNKNVCQYNTQHYNNQQEVLCLF
;
A
#
# COMPACT_ATOMS: atom_id res chain seq x y z
N MET A 1 -12.38 17.32 22.52
CA MET A 1 -11.97 18.27 21.46
C MET A 1 -13.06 18.25 20.40
N THR A 2 -13.83 19.33 20.28
CA THR A 2 -14.90 19.47 19.30
C THR A 2 -14.31 19.71 17.91
N HIS A 3 -14.93 19.10 16.88
CA HIS A 3 -14.48 18.99 15.49
C HIS A 3 -14.16 20.31 14.73
N LYS A 4 -14.35 21.49 15.32
CA LYS A 4 -14.53 22.74 14.57
C LYS A 4 -13.24 23.55 14.31
N ASP A 5 -12.13 23.28 14.99
CA ASP A 5 -10.93 24.16 14.95
C ASP A 5 -9.63 23.50 14.46
N MET A 6 -9.68 22.28 13.93
CA MET A 6 -8.44 21.65 13.46
C MET A 6 -8.09 22.07 12.02
N SER A 7 -7.30 23.13 11.92
CA SER A 7 -6.64 23.54 10.68
C SER A 7 -5.35 22.75 10.48
N LEU A 8 -5.18 22.16 9.29
CA LEU A 8 -3.97 21.44 8.92
C LEU A 8 -3.19 22.22 7.86
N SER A 9 -1.89 21.98 7.78
CA SER A 9 -1.08 22.39 6.64
C SER A 9 -0.29 21.21 6.10
N ILE A 10 -0.09 21.19 4.78
CA ILE A 10 0.70 20.18 4.09
C ILE A 10 1.88 20.88 3.43
N LYS A 11 3.08 20.38 3.72
CA LYS A 11 4.35 20.93 3.24
C LYS A 11 5.26 19.77 2.86
N GLU A 12 6.17 20.01 1.93
CA GLU A 12 7.23 19.04 1.65
C GLU A 12 8.09 18.82 2.90
N LEU A 13 8.49 17.57 3.11
CA LEU A 13 9.27 17.12 4.25
C LEU A 13 10.57 16.48 3.74
N PRO A 14 11.73 16.77 4.35
CA PRO A 14 12.98 16.11 3.98
C PRO A 14 12.85 14.59 4.04
N LYS A 15 13.40 13.91 3.02
CA LYS A 15 13.28 12.47 2.83
C LYS A 15 13.69 11.69 4.08
N GLU A 16 14.78 12.08 4.72
CA GLU A 16 15.33 11.40 5.90
C GLU A 16 14.31 11.41 7.05
N GLN A 17 13.67 12.56 7.29
CA GLN A 17 12.64 12.72 8.32
C GLN A 17 11.38 11.91 7.97
N ALA A 18 10.96 11.94 6.71
CA ALA A 18 9.80 11.20 6.23
C ALA A 18 10.00 9.68 6.35
N VAL A 19 11.15 9.18 5.92
CA VAL A 19 11.52 7.76 5.99
C VAL A 19 11.59 7.30 7.44
N ALA A 20 12.19 8.08 8.34
CA ALA A 20 12.21 7.78 9.76
C ALA A 20 10.79 7.69 10.35
N PHE A 21 9.92 8.63 10.02
CA PHE A 21 8.52 8.63 10.47
C PHE A 21 7.74 7.42 9.94
N ILE A 22 7.85 7.12 8.64
CA ILE A 22 7.20 5.95 8.01
C ILE A 22 7.68 4.65 8.65
N ARG A 23 8.99 4.52 8.87
CA ARG A 23 9.59 3.35 9.55
C ARG A 23 9.09 3.19 10.97
N ARG A 24 8.80 4.28 11.67
CA ARG A 24 8.24 4.22 13.02
C ARG A 24 6.75 3.85 13.01
N TYR A 25 5.93 4.52 12.19
CA TYR A 25 4.47 4.49 12.36
C TYR A 25 3.68 3.77 11.27
N HIS A 26 4.19 3.65 10.04
CA HIS A 26 3.48 2.89 9.01
C HIS A 26 3.60 1.38 9.27
N TYR A 27 2.61 0.57 8.89
CA TYR A 27 2.70 -0.89 9.07
C TYR A 27 3.77 -1.48 8.14
N SER A 28 3.78 -1.09 6.87
CA SER A 28 4.78 -1.49 5.89
C SER A 28 5.93 -0.48 5.80
N LYS A 29 7.14 -0.89 6.20
CA LYS A 29 8.28 0.02 6.39
C LYS A 29 9.11 0.25 5.12
N VAL A 30 8.88 -0.55 4.06
CA VAL A 30 9.55 -0.38 2.76
C VAL A 30 9.01 0.88 2.08
N VAL A 31 9.90 1.80 1.72
CA VAL A 31 9.52 2.99 0.94
C VAL A 31 9.70 2.69 -0.56
N PRO A 32 8.72 3.02 -1.42
CA PRO A 32 8.84 2.83 -2.86
C PRO A 32 10.05 3.56 -3.46
N ARG A 33 10.65 2.98 -4.51
CA ARG A 33 11.78 3.59 -5.22
C ARG A 33 11.35 4.79 -6.07
N LEU A 34 10.15 4.74 -6.63
CA LEU A 34 9.58 5.78 -7.51
C LEU A 34 8.79 6.83 -6.71
N CYS A 35 9.30 7.18 -5.52
CA CYS A 35 8.76 8.26 -4.71
C CYS A 35 9.10 9.61 -5.36
N ARG A 36 8.11 10.51 -5.42
CA ARG A 36 8.27 11.87 -5.96
C ARG A 36 8.17 12.94 -4.88
N TYR A 37 7.26 12.78 -3.92
CA TYR A 37 7.06 13.73 -2.83
C TYR A 37 6.99 13.02 -1.48
N PHE A 38 7.68 13.58 -0.50
CA PHE A 38 7.41 13.33 0.91
C PHE A 38 6.73 14.55 1.49
N LEU A 39 5.54 14.38 2.05
CA LEU A 39 4.72 15.46 2.58
C LEU A 39 4.49 15.25 4.07
N GLY A 40 4.77 16.28 4.86
CA GLY A 40 4.40 16.34 6.26
C GLY A 40 3.00 16.94 6.43
N ILE A 41 2.24 16.38 7.36
CA ILE A 41 0.92 16.85 7.78
C ILE A 41 1.10 17.54 9.13
N TYR A 42 0.85 18.85 9.17
CA TYR A 42 1.10 19.66 10.35
C TYR A 42 -0.17 20.24 10.92
N GLN A 43 -0.21 20.37 12.23
CA GLN A 43 -1.10 21.29 12.93
C GLN A 43 -0.23 22.31 13.64
N HIS A 44 -0.34 23.58 13.24
CA HIS A 44 0.68 24.60 13.54
C HIS A 44 2.06 24.12 13.09
N GLU A 45 3.02 23.97 14.01
CA GLU A 45 4.38 23.48 13.72
C GLU A 45 4.58 21.99 14.11
N LYS A 46 3.57 21.31 14.68
CA LYS A 46 3.69 19.90 15.08
C LYS A 46 3.44 18.99 13.88
N LEU A 47 4.42 18.15 13.54
CA LEU A 47 4.27 17.07 12.55
C LEU A 47 3.36 15.96 13.13
N LEU A 48 2.18 15.77 12.53
CA LEU A 48 1.19 14.79 12.94
C LEU A 48 1.16 13.54 12.07
N GLY A 49 1.74 13.62 10.87
CA GLY A 49 1.74 12.49 9.94
C GLY A 49 2.57 12.75 8.70
N VAL A 50 2.76 11.69 7.91
CA VAL A 50 3.52 11.72 6.67
C VAL A 50 2.74 11.01 5.57
N VAL A 51 2.74 11.61 4.39
CA VAL A 51 2.27 11.03 3.13
C VAL A 51 3.45 10.92 2.17
N GLU A 52 3.62 9.75 1.56
CA GLU A 52 4.51 9.55 0.42
C GLU A 52 3.66 9.43 -0.85
N LEU A 53 4.04 10.21 -1.86
CA LEU A 53 3.42 10.23 -3.18
C LEU A 53 4.44 9.87 -4.25
N GLY A 54 4.04 9.01 -5.18
CA GLY A 54 4.88 8.59 -6.28
C GLY A 54 4.14 7.65 -7.20
N TRP A 55 4.79 6.55 -7.57
CA TRP A 55 4.16 5.49 -8.36
C TRP A 55 4.46 4.09 -7.82
N GLY A 56 3.51 3.18 -8.04
CA GLY A 56 3.73 1.75 -7.90
C GLY A 56 4.73 1.18 -8.91
N THR A 57 4.90 -0.15 -8.90
CA THR A 57 5.96 -0.82 -9.68
C THR A 57 5.77 -0.80 -11.20
N GLN A 58 4.53 -0.63 -11.69
CA GLN A 58 4.21 -0.60 -13.12
C GLN A 58 3.28 0.58 -13.44
N PRO A 59 3.80 1.81 -13.41
CA PRO A 59 2.97 3.01 -13.40
C PRO A 59 2.02 3.12 -14.60
N LEU A 60 2.55 2.96 -15.82
CA LEU A 60 1.77 3.03 -17.05
C LEU A 60 0.75 1.89 -17.15
N GLN A 61 1.13 0.68 -16.72
CA GLN A 61 0.23 -0.47 -16.76
C GLN A 61 -0.96 -0.30 -15.79
N THR A 62 -0.75 0.35 -14.64
CA THR A 62 -1.84 0.69 -13.71
C THR A 62 -2.88 1.57 -14.39
N LEU A 63 -2.45 2.62 -15.10
CA LEU A 63 -3.37 3.47 -15.87
C LEU A 63 -4.07 2.72 -16.99
N HIS A 64 -3.35 1.94 -17.81
CA HIS A 64 -3.98 1.17 -18.89
C HIS A 64 -5.04 0.18 -18.37
N LYS A 65 -4.85 -0.37 -17.16
CA LYS A 65 -5.84 -1.24 -16.51
C LYS A 65 -7.06 -0.47 -15.98
N LEU A 66 -6.86 0.76 -15.50
CA LEU A 66 -7.94 1.60 -14.95
C LEU A 66 -8.69 2.36 -16.05
N PHE A 67 -8.02 2.72 -17.13
CA PHE A 67 -8.55 3.59 -18.17
C PHE A 67 -8.21 3.05 -19.56
N PRO A 68 -8.63 1.82 -19.91
CA PRO A 68 -8.25 1.16 -21.18
C PRO A 68 -8.70 1.90 -22.45
N SER A 69 -9.60 2.88 -22.32
CA SER A 69 -10.15 3.67 -23.44
C SER A 69 -9.59 5.08 -23.51
N HIS A 70 -8.61 5.42 -22.66
CA HIS A 70 -7.96 6.72 -22.64
C HIS A 70 -6.45 6.53 -22.70
N ASN A 71 -5.79 7.41 -23.46
CA ASN A 71 -4.34 7.41 -23.58
C ASN A 71 -3.73 8.28 -22.47
N LEU A 72 -3.76 7.77 -21.24
CA LEU A 72 -3.17 8.45 -20.08
C LEU A 72 -1.69 8.07 -19.94
N VAL A 73 -0.89 9.04 -19.51
CA VAL A 73 0.55 8.91 -19.26
C VAL A 73 0.85 8.93 -17.76
N THR A 74 2.05 8.49 -17.38
CA THR A 74 2.41 8.37 -15.96
C THR A 74 2.37 9.69 -15.19
N ALA A 75 2.52 10.84 -15.88
CA ALA A 75 2.39 12.15 -15.26
C ALA A 75 0.95 12.51 -14.85
N ASP A 76 -0.06 11.82 -15.40
CA ASP A 76 -1.47 12.12 -15.16
C ASP A 76 -1.97 11.67 -13.78
N TYR A 77 -1.15 10.96 -13.01
CA TYR A 77 -1.52 10.55 -11.68
C TYR A 77 -0.35 10.44 -10.71
N LEU A 78 -0.67 10.58 -9.43
CA LEU A 78 0.19 10.19 -8.31
C LEU A 78 -0.52 9.14 -7.47
N GLU A 79 0.26 8.24 -6.88
CA GLU A 79 -0.19 7.20 -5.97
C GLU A 79 0.21 7.54 -4.53
N ILE A 80 -0.72 7.40 -3.58
CA ILE A 80 -0.39 7.35 -2.16
C ILE A 80 0.26 5.98 -1.88
N GLY A 81 1.58 5.94 -1.83
CA GLY A 81 2.31 4.71 -1.51
C GLY A 81 2.37 4.46 -0.01
N LYS A 82 2.48 5.52 0.80
CA LYS A 82 2.42 5.47 2.27
C LYS A 82 1.64 6.63 2.84
N MET A 83 0.83 6.34 3.85
CA MET A 83 0.20 7.36 4.68
C MET A 83 0.12 6.84 6.11
N CYS A 84 0.77 7.53 7.03
CA CYS A 84 0.77 7.19 8.44
C CYS A 84 0.76 8.42 9.32
N PHE A 85 0.21 8.25 10.52
CA PHE A 85 0.01 9.33 11.47
C PHE A 85 0.62 8.94 12.82
N LEU A 86 0.81 9.93 13.68
CA LEU A 86 1.08 9.69 15.09
C LEU A 86 -0.05 8.83 15.70
N PRO A 87 0.26 7.92 16.65
CA PRO A 87 -0.72 7.00 17.23
C PRO A 87 -1.98 7.69 17.74
N GLU A 88 -1.85 8.85 18.39
CA GLU A 88 -2.97 9.62 18.92
C GLU A 88 -3.98 10.05 17.83
N MET A 89 -3.54 10.17 16.58
CA MET A 89 -4.40 10.61 15.48
C MET A 89 -5.20 9.46 14.84
N ASN A 90 -4.73 8.21 14.96
CA ASN A 90 -5.37 7.05 14.32
C ASN A 90 -6.75 6.71 14.92
N HIS A 91 -7.01 7.08 16.17
CA HIS A 91 -8.23 6.74 16.89
C HIS A 91 -9.33 7.81 16.81
N THR A 92 -9.05 8.91 16.11
CA THR A 92 -9.98 10.05 16.00
C THR A 92 -11.14 9.80 15.04
N GLN A 93 -11.11 8.72 14.23
CA GLN A 93 -12.06 8.37 13.18
C GLN A 93 -12.16 9.35 11.99
N TYR A 94 -11.83 10.64 12.16
CA TYR A 94 -11.95 11.68 11.11
C TYR A 94 -10.61 12.21 10.60
N PHE A 95 -9.49 12.03 11.31
CA PHE A 95 -8.21 12.65 10.92
C PHE A 95 -7.72 12.21 9.53
N GLY A 96 -7.93 10.94 9.19
CA GLY A 96 -7.51 10.41 7.89
C GLY A 96 -8.25 11.06 6.71
N SER A 97 -9.56 11.24 6.81
CA SER A 97 -10.35 11.89 5.76
C SER A 97 -10.11 13.41 5.72
N LEU A 98 -9.91 14.04 6.87
CA LEU A 98 -9.49 15.44 6.94
C LEU A 98 -8.13 15.62 6.24
N THR A 99 -7.15 14.78 6.54
CA THR A 99 -5.84 14.78 5.88
C THR A 99 -5.98 14.67 4.37
N LEU A 100 -6.78 13.71 3.87
CA LEU A 100 -7.01 13.55 2.44
C LEU A 100 -7.63 14.80 1.81
N SER A 101 -8.52 15.51 2.51
CA SER A 101 -9.10 16.76 2.00
C SER A 101 -8.06 17.87 1.81
N TYR A 102 -7.08 17.99 2.72
CA TYR A 102 -5.97 18.94 2.57
C TYR A 102 -4.97 18.47 1.52
N LEU A 103 -4.73 17.16 1.42
CA LEU A 103 -3.83 16.57 0.43
C LEU A 103 -4.34 16.81 -0.99
N ILE A 104 -5.64 16.64 -1.22
CA ILE A 104 -6.28 16.93 -2.51
C ILE A 104 -6.08 18.40 -2.89
N LYS A 105 -6.29 19.33 -1.95
CA LYS A 105 -6.04 20.76 -2.19
C LYS A 105 -4.58 21.06 -2.50
N TRP A 106 -3.66 20.40 -1.81
CA TRP A 106 -2.22 20.54 -2.07
C TRP A 106 -1.89 20.05 -3.49
N LEU A 107 -2.38 18.86 -3.87
CA LEU A 107 -2.18 18.30 -5.21
C LEU A 107 -2.74 19.20 -6.30
N GLN A 108 -3.97 19.71 -6.14
CA GLN A 108 -4.60 20.62 -7.08
C GLN A 108 -3.84 21.95 -7.24
N LYS A 109 -3.08 22.37 -6.22
CA LYS A 109 -2.33 23.62 -6.24
C LYS A 109 -0.91 23.46 -6.80
N TYR A 110 -0.26 22.33 -6.52
CA TYR A 110 1.18 22.14 -6.76
C TYR A 110 1.50 21.06 -7.80
N THR A 111 0.50 20.42 -8.40
CA THR A 111 0.67 19.40 -9.44
C THR A 111 -0.37 19.55 -10.55
N ASP A 112 -0.02 19.12 -11.75
CA ASP A 112 -0.93 19.06 -12.89
C ASP A 112 -1.59 17.68 -13.06
N CYS A 113 -1.49 16.81 -12.05
CA CYS A 113 -2.03 15.46 -12.13
C CYS A 113 -3.56 15.47 -12.25
N LEU A 114 -4.08 14.60 -13.12
CA LEU A 114 -5.52 14.37 -13.27
C LEU A 114 -6.09 13.57 -12.09
N PHE A 115 -5.33 12.60 -11.57
CA PHE A 115 -5.83 11.64 -10.59
C PHE A 115 -4.91 11.47 -9.38
N LEU A 116 -5.53 11.19 -8.23
CA LEU A 116 -4.89 10.63 -7.05
C LEU A 116 -5.32 9.18 -6.88
N TYR A 117 -4.37 8.26 -6.97
CA TYR A 117 -4.58 6.81 -6.88
C TYR A 117 -4.12 6.26 -5.53
N THR A 118 -4.69 5.14 -5.09
CA THR A 118 -4.20 4.40 -3.92
C THR A 118 -4.72 2.96 -3.89
N LEU A 119 -4.04 2.13 -3.09
CA LEU A 119 -4.40 0.76 -2.81
C LEU A 119 -4.72 0.57 -1.33
N ALA A 120 -5.81 -0.16 -1.02
CA ALA A 120 -6.02 -0.70 0.31
C ALA A 120 -5.61 -2.18 0.36
N ASP A 121 -4.72 -2.50 1.30
CA ASP A 121 -4.17 -3.84 1.49
C ASP A 121 -5.15 -4.75 2.25
N GLY A 122 -5.92 -5.54 1.52
CA GLY A 122 -6.87 -6.50 2.08
C GLY A 122 -6.19 -7.64 2.83
N ILE A 123 -4.91 -7.96 2.54
CA ILE A 123 -4.16 -8.95 3.34
C ILE A 123 -3.99 -8.47 4.79
N GLU A 124 -3.88 -7.15 4.99
CA GLU A 124 -3.83 -6.50 6.31
C GLU A 124 -5.22 -6.26 6.91
N GLY A 125 -6.28 -6.84 6.32
CA GLY A 125 -7.67 -6.66 6.75
C GLY A 125 -8.24 -5.28 6.43
N LYS A 126 -7.65 -4.55 5.47
CA LYS A 126 -8.07 -3.19 5.12
C LYS A 126 -8.85 -3.18 3.82
N CYS A 127 -10.11 -2.76 3.88
CA CYS A 127 -10.92 -2.47 2.69
C CYS A 127 -10.96 -0.98 2.34
N GLY A 128 -10.09 -0.14 2.92
CA GLY A 128 -9.92 1.26 2.48
C GLY A 128 -10.93 2.27 3.01
N TYR A 129 -11.50 2.07 4.20
CA TYR A 129 -12.51 2.97 4.80
C TYR A 129 -12.18 4.47 4.72
N VAL A 130 -10.92 4.85 4.91
CA VAL A 130 -10.48 6.26 4.83
C VAL A 130 -10.70 6.86 3.43
N TYR A 131 -10.49 6.08 2.37
CA TYR A 131 -10.69 6.48 0.98
C TYR A 131 -12.18 6.54 0.65
N GLN A 132 -12.95 5.58 1.18
CA GLN A 132 -14.41 5.56 1.07
C GLN A 132 -15.05 6.81 1.68
N ALA A 133 -14.62 7.18 2.90
CA ALA A 133 -15.07 8.37 3.62
C ALA A 133 -14.63 9.68 2.95
N SER A 134 -13.62 9.63 2.07
CA SER A 134 -13.08 10.76 1.34
C SER A 134 -13.57 10.82 -0.12
N ASN A 135 -14.63 10.08 -0.45
CA ASN A 135 -15.27 10.05 -1.76
C ASN A 135 -14.35 9.62 -2.92
N PHE A 136 -13.38 8.75 -2.66
CA PHE A 136 -12.64 8.09 -3.75
C PHE A 136 -13.58 7.11 -4.48
N TYR A 137 -13.47 7.04 -5.79
CA TYR A 137 -14.10 5.98 -6.58
C TYR A 137 -13.41 4.64 -6.30
N TYR A 138 -14.20 3.58 -6.14
CA TYR A 138 -13.71 2.22 -6.09
C TYR A 138 -13.61 1.63 -7.51
N CYS A 139 -12.43 1.13 -7.87
CA CYS A 139 -12.11 0.65 -9.22
C CYS A 139 -11.86 -0.87 -9.27
N GLY A 140 -12.54 -1.61 -8.40
CA GLY A 140 -12.39 -3.06 -8.28
C GLY A 140 -11.18 -3.48 -7.44
N SER A 141 -10.92 -4.79 -7.45
CA SER A 141 -9.82 -5.40 -6.70
C SER A 141 -9.03 -6.39 -7.56
N PHE A 142 -7.86 -6.78 -7.07
CA PHE A 142 -7.05 -7.84 -7.68
C PHE A 142 -6.38 -8.68 -6.61
N LYS A 143 -6.08 -9.94 -6.95
CA LYS A 143 -5.38 -10.86 -6.06
C LYS A 143 -3.91 -10.47 -5.94
N THR A 144 -3.40 -10.49 -4.72
CA THR A 144 -1.98 -10.32 -4.38
C THR A 144 -1.52 -11.49 -3.51
N SER A 145 -0.21 -11.71 -3.42
CA SER A 145 0.38 -12.82 -2.66
C SER A 145 1.41 -12.31 -1.67
N VAL A 146 1.46 -12.93 -0.50
CA VAL A 146 2.54 -12.83 0.48
C VAL A 146 2.98 -14.23 0.89
N TYR A 147 4.17 -14.32 1.47
CA TYR A 147 4.62 -15.51 2.17
C TYR A 147 4.50 -15.28 3.69
N ARG A 148 4.38 -16.37 4.45
CA ARG A 148 4.40 -16.33 5.91
C ARG A 148 5.21 -17.50 6.44
N ASP A 149 6.18 -17.22 7.30
CA ASP A 149 6.86 -18.27 8.04
C ASP A 149 5.90 -18.89 9.08
N SER A 150 5.67 -20.19 9.04
CA SER A 150 4.61 -20.81 9.85
C SER A 150 4.98 -20.91 11.34
N GLN A 151 6.25 -20.73 11.70
CA GLN A 151 6.73 -20.84 13.09
C GLN A 151 6.73 -19.48 13.78
N THR A 152 7.31 -18.48 13.14
CA THR A 152 7.45 -17.12 13.67
C THR A 152 6.28 -16.22 13.33
N LEU A 153 5.48 -16.60 12.32
CA LEU A 153 4.43 -15.81 11.70
C LEU A 153 4.93 -14.53 11.02
N GLU A 154 6.23 -14.43 10.72
CA GLU A 154 6.79 -13.32 9.93
C GLU A 154 6.12 -13.25 8.56
N LYS A 155 5.64 -12.05 8.19
CA LYS A 155 5.15 -11.77 6.83
C LYS A 155 6.34 -11.51 5.92
N ILE A 156 6.43 -12.23 4.82
CA ILE A 156 7.54 -12.12 3.86
C ILE A 156 6.98 -11.58 2.54
N HIS A 157 7.39 -10.39 2.14
CA HIS A 157 6.97 -9.83 0.86
C HIS A 157 7.73 -10.55 -0.27
N PRO A 158 7.06 -11.00 -1.36
CA PRO A 158 7.73 -11.60 -2.51
C PRO A 158 8.90 -10.79 -3.11
N ARG A 159 8.90 -9.46 -2.93
CA ARG A 159 9.95 -8.56 -3.41
C ARG A 159 11.17 -8.50 -2.48
N SER A 160 11.02 -8.90 -1.22
CA SER A 160 12.10 -9.00 -0.24
C SER A 160 12.67 -10.43 -0.16
N ALA A 161 12.01 -11.41 -0.77
CA ALA A 161 12.35 -12.83 -0.70
C ALA A 161 13.53 -13.27 -1.59
N ARG A 162 14.47 -12.37 -1.93
CA ARG A 162 15.57 -12.68 -2.86
C ARG A 162 16.40 -13.89 -2.39
N ILE A 163 16.81 -13.90 -1.13
CA ILE A 163 17.62 -14.97 -0.54
C ILE A 163 16.86 -16.30 -0.61
N LEU A 164 15.58 -16.30 -0.24
CA LEU A 164 14.73 -17.49 -0.35
C LEU A 164 14.57 -17.98 -1.79
N LEU A 165 14.51 -17.08 -2.77
CA LEU A 165 14.42 -17.45 -4.19
C LEU A 165 15.72 -18.07 -4.70
N GLU A 166 16.88 -17.60 -4.22
CA GLU A 166 18.19 -18.17 -4.52
C GLU A 166 18.34 -19.57 -3.90
N GLU A 167 17.97 -19.72 -2.63
CA GLU A 167 17.92 -21.03 -1.97
C GLU A 167 16.97 -22.01 -2.67
N ASN A 168 15.80 -21.54 -3.09
CA ASN A 168 14.84 -22.36 -3.84
C ASN A 168 15.42 -22.77 -5.20
N ALA A 169 16.13 -21.88 -5.90
CA ALA A 169 16.72 -22.21 -7.20
C ALA A 169 17.75 -23.35 -7.07
N VAL A 170 18.60 -23.29 -6.03
CA VAL A 170 19.53 -24.38 -5.68
C VAL A 170 18.78 -25.67 -5.34
N TYR A 171 17.74 -25.59 -4.50
CA TYR A 171 16.92 -26.75 -4.11
C TYR A 171 16.29 -27.46 -5.33
N ASP A 172 15.81 -26.69 -6.30
CA ASP A 172 15.19 -27.23 -7.52
C ASP A 172 16.22 -27.59 -8.62
N GLY A 173 17.51 -27.33 -8.42
CA GLY A 173 18.55 -27.53 -9.43
C GLY A 173 18.41 -26.64 -10.67
N VAL A 174 17.86 -25.42 -10.52
CA VAL A 174 17.68 -24.45 -11.61
C VAL A 174 18.48 -23.19 -11.35
N GLU A 175 18.78 -22.42 -12.41
CA GLU A 175 19.54 -21.18 -12.27
C GLU A 175 18.79 -20.10 -11.48
N LYS A 176 17.47 -19.99 -11.66
CA LYS A 176 16.68 -18.89 -11.09
C LYS A 176 15.21 -19.23 -10.85
N ARG A 177 14.67 -18.68 -9.76
CA ARG A 177 13.23 -18.63 -9.48
C ARG A 177 12.74 -17.20 -9.30
N HIS A 178 11.50 -16.95 -9.73
CA HIS A 178 10.80 -15.67 -9.52
C HIS A 178 9.71 -15.76 -8.44
N TRP A 179 9.31 -16.97 -8.10
CA TRP A 179 8.37 -17.30 -7.03
C TRP A 179 8.83 -18.58 -6.35
N LEU A 180 8.61 -18.68 -5.04
CA LEU A 180 8.88 -19.90 -4.30
C LEU A 180 7.95 -21.04 -4.75
N THR A 181 8.55 -22.19 -5.04
CA THR A 181 7.84 -23.43 -5.38
C THR A 181 7.05 -23.94 -4.19
N HIS A 182 6.11 -24.85 -4.44
CA HIS A 182 5.32 -25.42 -3.36
C HIS A 182 6.18 -26.30 -2.45
N GLU A 183 7.00 -27.18 -3.03
CA GLU A 183 7.85 -28.10 -2.29
C GLU A 183 8.90 -27.37 -1.44
N PHE A 184 9.55 -26.34 -1.98
CA PHE A 184 10.49 -25.53 -1.18
C PHE A 184 9.80 -24.82 -0.02
N CYS A 185 8.59 -24.30 -0.26
CA CYS A 185 7.76 -23.72 0.79
C CYS A 185 7.44 -24.74 1.89
N GLU A 186 7.09 -25.98 1.55
CA GLU A 186 6.85 -27.04 2.54
C GLU A 186 8.13 -27.38 3.33
N HIS A 187 9.25 -27.54 2.62
CA HIS A 187 10.56 -27.79 3.21
C HIS A 187 10.96 -26.73 4.25
N LYS A 188 10.75 -25.44 3.92
CA LYS A 188 11.06 -24.30 4.80
C LYS A 188 9.95 -23.92 5.75
N LYS A 189 8.81 -24.63 5.73
CA LYS A 189 7.61 -24.30 6.52
C LYS A 189 7.11 -22.87 6.27
N ILE A 190 7.13 -22.46 5.01
CA ILE A 190 6.65 -21.15 4.53
C ILE A 190 5.31 -21.34 3.82
N GLU A 191 4.29 -20.64 4.30
CA GLU A 191 2.98 -20.60 3.66
C GLU A 191 2.97 -19.55 2.55
N LYS A 192 2.25 -19.82 1.45
CA LYS A 192 1.88 -18.80 0.47
C LYS A 192 0.41 -18.44 0.67
N ILE A 193 0.16 -17.18 0.98
CA ILE A 193 -1.17 -16.65 1.26
C ILE A 193 -1.53 -15.60 0.22
N ASN A 194 -2.73 -15.69 -0.34
CA ASN A 194 -3.26 -14.66 -1.20
C ASN A 194 -4.35 -13.88 -0.49
N GLY A 195 -4.48 -12.62 -0.87
CA GLY A 195 -5.62 -11.77 -0.53
C GLY A 195 -5.88 -10.74 -1.60
N LEU A 196 -6.75 -9.76 -1.31
CA LEU A 196 -7.13 -8.73 -2.28
C LEU A 196 -6.42 -7.41 -2.02
N MET A 197 -6.12 -6.69 -3.09
CA MET A 197 -5.79 -5.27 -3.10
C MET A 197 -6.96 -4.51 -3.72
N PHE A 198 -7.51 -3.53 -3.00
CA PHE A 198 -8.65 -2.72 -3.46
C PHE A 198 -8.15 -1.41 -4.06
N ARG A 199 -8.64 -1.07 -5.26
CA ARG A 199 -8.21 0.11 -6.01
C ARG A 199 -9.13 1.29 -5.72
N TYR A 200 -8.52 2.44 -5.43
CA TYR A 200 -9.23 3.69 -5.21
C TYR A 200 -8.63 4.81 -6.05
N ILE A 201 -9.48 5.67 -6.60
CA ILE A 201 -9.04 6.84 -7.37
C ILE A 201 -9.89 8.07 -7.08
N TYR A 202 -9.26 9.23 -7.07
CA TYR A 202 -9.92 10.52 -6.86
C TYR A 202 -9.60 11.45 -8.04
N PRO A 203 -10.61 12.07 -8.69
CA PRO A 203 -10.36 13.03 -9.75
C PRO A 203 -9.96 14.40 -9.18
N LEU A 204 -8.76 14.86 -9.52
CA LEU A 204 -8.24 16.16 -9.07
C LEU A 204 -8.76 17.31 -9.93
N THR A 205 -9.04 17.08 -11.20
CA THR A 205 -9.48 18.10 -12.18
C THR A 205 -10.90 17.86 -12.70
N GLN A 206 -11.46 18.86 -13.40
CA GLN A 206 -12.74 18.71 -14.10
C GLN A 206 -12.63 17.71 -15.26
N GLU A 207 -11.51 17.68 -15.97
CA GLU A 207 -11.22 16.70 -17.01
C GLU A 207 -11.26 15.26 -16.45
N ALA A 208 -10.56 15.02 -15.34
CA ALA A 208 -10.55 13.74 -14.65
C ALA A 208 -11.96 13.25 -14.27
N ARG A 209 -12.85 14.18 -13.85
CA ARG A 209 -14.26 13.86 -13.61
C ARG A 209 -15.00 13.44 -14.87
N HIS A 210 -14.75 14.09 -16.01
CA HIS A 210 -15.35 13.68 -17.29
C HIS A 210 -14.84 12.32 -17.76
N ILE A 211 -13.55 12.02 -17.57
CA ILE A 211 -12.98 10.71 -17.87
C ILE A 211 -13.66 9.63 -17.03
N LEU A 212 -13.78 9.82 -15.71
CA LEU A 212 -14.41 8.84 -14.82
C LEU A 212 -15.87 8.54 -15.15
N LYS A 213 -16.64 9.52 -15.66
CA LYS A 213 -18.03 9.29 -16.10
C LYS A 213 -18.15 8.25 -17.21
N LYS A 214 -17.09 8.00 -17.99
CA LYS A 214 -17.06 6.95 -19.02
C LYS A 214 -16.83 5.54 -18.45
N TYR A 215 -16.59 5.41 -17.14
CA TYR A 215 -16.37 4.14 -16.44
C TYR A 215 -17.46 3.93 -15.37
N PRO A 216 -18.71 3.62 -15.78
CA PRO A 216 -19.85 3.52 -14.87
C PRO A 216 -19.71 2.39 -13.82
N THR A 217 -18.81 1.43 -14.05
CA THR A 217 -18.46 0.39 -13.07
C THR A 217 -17.67 0.92 -11.89
N TYR A 218 -17.12 2.14 -11.97
CA TYR A 218 -16.40 2.77 -10.86
C TYR A 218 -17.39 3.52 -9.99
N THR A 219 -17.49 3.07 -8.74
CA THR A 219 -18.57 3.49 -7.85
C THR A 219 -18.05 4.38 -6.74
N GLN A 220 -18.86 5.38 -6.40
CA GLN A 220 -18.89 5.95 -5.07
C GLN A 220 -20.11 5.33 -4.37
N HIS A 221 -20.06 5.17 -3.04
CA HIS A 221 -21.16 4.66 -2.20
C HIS A 221 -21.44 3.15 -2.24
N SER A 222 -20.93 2.39 -3.22
CA SER A 222 -20.95 0.92 -3.21
C SER A 222 -19.54 0.36 -2.99
N TYR A 223 -19.07 0.48 -1.75
CA TYR A 223 -17.69 0.15 -1.38
C TYR A 223 -17.54 -1.23 -0.75
N PRO A 224 -16.39 -1.90 -0.95
CA PRO A 224 -16.09 -3.14 -0.22
C PRO A 224 -16.06 -2.88 1.29
N LYS A 225 -16.56 -3.84 2.06
CA LYS A 225 -16.56 -3.83 3.53
C LYS A 225 -15.77 -5.03 4.05
N ASN A 226 -15.77 -5.27 5.36
CA ASN A 226 -15.04 -6.38 5.95
C ASN A 226 -15.43 -7.75 5.34
N ASN A 227 -16.70 -7.92 4.96
CA ASN A 227 -17.19 -9.13 4.28
C ASN A 227 -16.64 -9.32 2.85
N SER A 228 -16.04 -8.27 2.27
CA SER A 228 -15.40 -8.30 0.95
C SER A 228 -13.92 -8.74 1.03
N LEU A 229 -13.37 -8.85 2.25
CA LEU A 229 -12.03 -9.41 2.44
C LEU A 229 -12.03 -10.89 2.05
N TYR A 230 -10.95 -11.32 1.42
CA TYR A 230 -10.78 -12.69 0.96
C TYR A 230 -9.35 -13.13 1.20
N PHE A 231 -9.21 -14.35 1.70
CA PHE A 231 -7.92 -14.95 2.02
C PHE A 231 -7.93 -16.42 1.59
N GLU A 232 -6.85 -16.84 0.96
CA GLU A 232 -6.64 -18.25 0.61
C GLU A 232 -5.18 -18.65 0.84
N ARG A 233 -4.94 -19.89 1.27
CA ARG A 233 -3.61 -20.47 1.48
C ARG A 233 -3.34 -21.52 0.41
N ARG A 234 -2.13 -21.51 -0.15
CA ARG A 234 -1.69 -22.53 -1.11
C ARG A 234 -1.48 -23.86 -0.38
N ILE A 235 -2.19 -24.90 -0.81
CA ILE A 235 -2.09 -26.27 -0.27
C ILE A 235 -1.45 -27.26 -1.24
N ALA A 236 -1.43 -26.93 -2.53
CA ALA A 236 -0.68 -27.68 -3.54
C ALA A 236 -0.30 -26.74 -4.70
N ASN A 237 0.43 -27.25 -5.69
CA ASN A 237 0.74 -26.45 -6.88
C ASN A 237 -0.55 -25.92 -7.53
N ARG A 238 -0.71 -24.58 -7.54
CA ARG A 238 -1.89 -23.86 -8.02
C ARG A 238 -3.24 -24.23 -7.35
N ARG A 239 -3.25 -24.97 -6.23
CA ARG A 239 -4.45 -25.27 -5.45
C ARG A 239 -4.43 -24.49 -4.14
N TYR A 240 -5.56 -23.89 -3.80
CA TYR A 240 -5.71 -23.03 -2.64
C TYR A 240 -6.97 -23.39 -1.87
N GLU A 241 -6.92 -23.22 -0.56
CA GLU A 241 -8.08 -23.32 0.33
C GLU A 241 -8.41 -21.94 0.92
N LYS A 242 -9.70 -21.66 1.15
CA LYS A 242 -10.12 -20.44 1.81
C LYS A 242 -9.75 -20.50 3.30
N ILE A 243 -9.18 -19.43 3.83
CA ILE A 243 -8.81 -19.31 5.24
C ILE A 243 -9.45 -18.08 5.88
N LEU A 244 -9.42 -18.02 7.21
CA LEU A 244 -9.69 -16.79 7.95
C LEU A 244 -8.54 -15.78 7.74
N GLN A 245 -8.75 -14.53 8.18
CA GLN A 245 -7.71 -13.51 8.09
C GLN A 245 -6.42 -14.01 8.77
N PRO A 246 -5.29 -14.02 8.05
CA PRO A 246 -4.03 -14.49 8.61
C PRO A 246 -3.51 -13.51 9.66
N HIS A 247 -2.97 -14.06 10.74
CA HIS A 247 -2.16 -13.30 11.69
C HIS A 247 -0.71 -13.21 11.20
N PHE A 248 -0.10 -12.04 11.31
CA PHE A 248 1.31 -11.79 11.02
C PHE A 248 1.99 -11.21 12.26
N ASN A 249 3.12 -11.79 12.67
CA ASN A 249 3.91 -11.25 13.75
C ASN A 249 4.70 -10.03 13.26
N LYS A 250 4.36 -8.86 13.78
CA LYS A 250 4.96 -7.58 13.34
C LYS A 250 6.31 -7.26 13.99
N ASN A 251 6.81 -8.14 14.84
CA ASN A 251 8.04 -7.93 15.62
C ASN A 251 9.19 -8.86 15.19
N VAL A 252 8.97 -9.75 14.20
CA VAL A 252 9.99 -10.70 13.73
C VAL A 252 10.44 -10.33 12.33
N CYS A 253 11.77 -10.25 12.15
CA CYS A 253 12.45 -9.94 10.89
C CYS A 253 13.62 -10.90 10.66
N GLN A 254 13.34 -12.15 10.32
CA GLN A 254 14.38 -13.12 9.94
C GLN A 254 14.68 -13.04 8.43
N TYR A 255 13.63 -12.87 7.62
CA TYR A 255 13.76 -12.93 6.15
C TYR A 255 13.72 -11.55 5.48
N ASN A 256 13.19 -10.52 6.15
CA ASN A 256 13.04 -9.18 5.56
C ASN A 256 14.13 -8.19 5.99
N THR A 257 15.29 -8.66 6.46
CA THR A 257 16.38 -7.77 6.89
C THR A 257 16.92 -6.98 5.70
N GLN A 258 16.98 -5.65 5.84
CA GLN A 258 17.70 -4.78 4.91
C GLN A 258 18.64 -3.89 5.71
N HIS A 259 19.91 -3.88 5.35
CA HIS A 259 20.89 -2.96 5.90
C HIS A 259 20.69 -1.58 5.26
N TYR A 260 20.51 -0.54 6.08
CA TYR A 260 20.37 0.84 5.63
C TYR A 260 21.37 1.74 6.34
N ASN A 261 22.29 2.33 5.56
CA ASN A 261 23.44 3.09 6.04
C ASN A 261 24.37 2.25 6.96
N ASN A 262 25.62 2.69 7.16
CA ASN A 262 26.62 1.98 7.96
C ASN A 262 26.27 1.85 9.47
N GLN A 263 25.01 2.04 9.85
CA GLN A 263 24.49 1.78 11.19
C GLN A 263 23.59 0.54 11.15
N GLN A 264 23.91 -0.42 12.01
CA GLN A 264 23.23 -1.71 12.18
C GLN A 264 21.82 -1.54 12.81
N GLU A 265 20.93 -0.77 12.20
CA GLU A 265 19.51 -0.81 12.57
C GLU A 265 18.78 -1.87 11.74
N VAL A 266 18.56 -3.05 12.35
CA VAL A 266 17.70 -4.09 11.78
C VAL A 266 16.25 -3.67 11.97
N LEU A 267 15.64 -3.08 10.95
CA LEU A 267 14.22 -2.71 10.95
C LEU A 267 13.39 -3.75 10.20
N CYS A 268 12.30 -4.18 10.83
CA CYS A 268 11.37 -5.15 10.25
C CYS A 268 10.53 -4.53 9.13
N LEU A 269 10.66 -5.03 7.90
CA LEU A 269 9.95 -4.51 6.73
C LEU A 269 8.71 -5.37 6.40
N PHE A 270 7.51 -4.87 6.72
CA PHE A 270 6.23 -5.45 6.24
C PHE A 270 5.82 -4.91 4.87
#